data_AF-A0A1J5IGN8-F1
#
_entry.id   AF-A0A1J5IGN8-F1
#
_cell.length_a   1.000
_cell.length_b   1.000
_cell.length_c   1.000
_cell.angle_alpha   90.00
_cell.angle_beta   90.00
_cell.angle_gamma   90.00
#
_symmetry.space_group_name_H-M   'P 1'
#
loop_
_entity.id
_entity.type
_entity.pdbx_description
1 polymer ?
#
loop_
_entity_poly.entity_id
_entity_poly.type
_entity_poly.pdbx_seq_one_letter_code
_entity_poly.pdbx_strand_id
1 'polypeptide(L)'
;MHTDEYEISIGREVALCRRLIKRLEQALRDREERYAMTTEDLLLALEERRVAGERPEFREWREDHLELKYRRRQLSEYVAALKGLRTS
;
A
#
# COMPACT_ATOMS: atom_id res chain seq x y z
N MET A 1 22.80 9.99 -23.23
CA MET A 1 22.02 8.73 -23.28
C MET A 1 21.69 8.29 -21.85
N HIS A 2 20.87 9.07 -21.14
CA HIS A 2 20.47 8.78 -19.74
C HIS A 2 18.98 8.40 -19.65
N THR A 3 18.17 8.73 -20.65
CA THR A 3 16.71 8.52 -20.65
C THR A 3 16.35 7.04 -20.47
N ASP A 4 17.08 6.13 -21.10
CA ASP A 4 16.82 4.68 -21.01
C ASP A 4 17.07 4.12 -19.60
N GLU A 5 18.12 4.56 -18.91
CA GLU A 5 18.44 4.10 -17.56
C GLU A 5 17.41 4.59 -16.53
N TYR A 6 16.95 5.83 -16.68
CA TYR A 6 15.88 6.40 -15.84
C TYR A 6 14.53 5.71 -16.08
N GLU A 7 14.16 5.43 -17.33
CA GLU A 7 12.94 4.69 -17.67
C GLU A 7 12.97 3.26 -17.12
N ILE A 8 14.10 2.57 -17.24
CA ILE A 8 14.28 1.22 -16.69
C ILE A 8 14.15 1.24 -15.17
N SER A 9 14.76 2.22 -14.50
CA SER A 9 14.69 2.39 -13.04
C SER A 9 13.25 2.62 -12.57
N ILE A 10 12.54 3.58 -13.17
CA ILE A 10 11.15 3.89 -12.82
C ILE A 10 10.23 2.69 -13.14
N GLY A 11 10.46 2.00 -14.25
CA GLY A 11 9.73 0.79 -14.60
C GLY A 11 9.85 -0.32 -13.55
N ARG A 12 11.04 -0.49 -12.95
CA ARG A 12 11.27 -1.44 -11.84
C ARG A 12 10.52 -1.01 -10.58
N GLU A 13 10.53 0.27 -10.25
CA GLU A 13 9.81 0.81 -9.09
C GLU A 13 8.28 0.66 -9.23
N VAL A 14 7.74 0.89 -10.43
CA VAL A 14 6.32 0.61 -10.75
C VAL A 14 5.99 -0.87 -10.52
N ALA A 15 6.83 -1.78 -11.02
CA ALA A 15 6.63 -3.22 -10.85
C ALA A 15 6.73 -3.65 -9.39
N LEU A 16 7.66 -3.07 -8.62
CA LEU A 16 7.79 -3.29 -7.19
C LEU A 16 6.53 -2.83 -6.43
N CYS A 17 6.10 -1.58 -6.64
CA CYS A 17 4.92 -1.04 -5.98
C CYS A 17 3.67 -1.87 -6.25
N ARG A 18 3.45 -2.30 -7.51
CA ARG A 18 2.32 -3.17 -7.87
C ARG A 18 2.33 -4.51 -7.12
N ARG A 19 3.50 -5.14 -6.99
CA ARG A 19 3.64 -6.40 -6.25
C ARG A 19 3.36 -6.22 -4.76
N LEU A 20 3.88 -5.15 -4.16
CA LEU A 20 3.65 -4.83 -2.74
C LEU A 20 2.17 -4.51 -2.48
N ILE A 21 1.54 -3.69 -3.31
CA ILE A 21 0.10 -3.38 -3.21
C ILE A 21 -0.73 -4.66 -3.24
N LYS A 22 -0.49 -5.56 -4.20
CA LYS A 22 -1.23 -6.82 -4.30
C LYS A 22 -1.07 -7.68 -3.03
N ARG A 23 0.14 -7.73 -2.47
CA ARG A 23 0.42 -8.47 -1.23
C ARG A 23 -0.31 -7.86 -0.03
N LEU A 24 -0.27 -6.53 0.11
CA LEU A 24 -0.92 -5.81 1.20
C LEU A 24 -2.45 -5.94 1.11
N GLU A 25 -3.02 -5.80 -0.08
CA GLU A 25 -4.46 -6.02 -0.31
C GLU A 25 -4.89 -7.44 0.07
N GLN A 26 -4.09 -8.46 -0.27
CA GLN A 26 -4.39 -9.82 0.14
C GLN A 26 -4.29 -9.98 1.66
N ALA A 27 -3.22 -9.48 2.29
CA ALA A 27 -3.04 -9.58 3.73
C ALA A 27 -4.15 -8.86 4.51
N LEU A 28 -4.64 -7.72 4.02
CA LEU A 28 -5.77 -7.02 4.60
C LEU A 28 -7.07 -7.83 4.46
N ARG A 29 -7.36 -8.37 3.27
CA ARG A 29 -8.54 -9.24 3.06
C ARG A 29 -8.52 -10.48 3.93
N ASP A 30 -7.38 -11.16 4.03
CA ASP A 30 -7.24 -12.36 4.87
C ASP A 30 -7.54 -12.04 6.36
N ARG A 31 -7.18 -10.84 6.82
CA ARG A 31 -7.51 -10.38 8.18
C ARG A 31 -8.98 -10.00 8.30
N GLU A 32 -9.55 -9.32 7.30
CA GLU A 32 -10.98 -8.97 7.28
C GLU A 32 -11.86 -10.21 7.38
N GLU A 33 -11.53 -11.25 6.62
CA GLU A 33 -12.21 -12.55 6.67
C GLU A 33 -12.00 -13.25 8.01
N ARG A 34 -10.78 -13.28 8.53
CA ARG A 34 -10.45 -13.95 9.80
C ARG A 34 -11.19 -13.36 11.00
N TYR A 35 -11.28 -12.04 11.05
CA TYR A 35 -11.89 -11.31 12.18
C TYR A 35 -13.35 -10.94 11.92
N ALA A 36 -13.90 -11.27 10.75
CA ALA A 36 -15.24 -10.87 10.31
C ALA A 36 -15.51 -9.37 10.52
N MET A 37 -14.50 -8.55 10.23
CA MET A 37 -14.47 -7.11 10.54
C MET A 37 -13.71 -6.39 9.44
N THR A 38 -14.24 -5.28 8.95
CA THR A 38 -13.54 -4.52 7.89
C THR A 38 -12.34 -3.76 8.46
N THR A 39 -11.38 -3.40 7.60
CA THR A 39 -10.28 -2.52 8.01
C THR A 39 -10.79 -1.17 8.53
N GLU A 40 -11.90 -0.67 7.99
CA GLU A 40 -12.52 0.60 8.44
C GLU A 40 -13.10 0.47 9.85
N ASP A 41 -13.81 -0.62 10.13
CA ASP A 41 -14.35 -0.92 11.46
C ASP A 41 -13.22 -1.04 12.50
N LEU A 42 -12.11 -1.69 12.14
CA LEU A 42 -10.94 -1.78 13.01
C LEU A 42 -10.40 -0.39 13.35
N LEU A 43 -10.23 0.47 12.34
CA LEU A 43 -9.69 1.82 12.55
C LEU A 43 -10.59 2.65 13.46
N LEU A 44 -11.92 2.57 13.27
CA LEU A 44 -12.89 3.21 14.13
C LEU A 44 -12.82 2.65 15.57
N ALA A 45 -12.76 1.33 15.71
CA ALA A 45 -12.68 0.70 17.02
C ALA A 45 -11.38 1.03 17.77
N LEU A 46 -10.26 1.23 17.05
CA LEU A 46 -9.00 1.70 17.62
C LEU A 46 -9.10 3.16 18.08
N GLU A 47 -9.71 4.03 17.27
CA GLU A 47 -9.94 5.44 17.60
C GLU A 47 -10.83 5.60 18.84
N GLU A 48 -11.92 4.84 18.90
CA GLU A 48 -12.87 4.83 20.03
C GLU A 48 -12.37 4.02 21.23
N ARG A 49 -11.16 3.43 21.16
CA ARG A 49 -10.58 2.54 22.19
C ARG A 49 -11.48 1.34 22.55
N ARG A 50 -12.36 0.91 21.63
CA ARG A 50 -13.24 -0.26 21.78
C ARG A 50 -12.48 -1.58 21.66
N VAL A 51 -11.33 -1.58 20.99
CA VAL A 51 -10.40 -2.71 20.95
C VAL A 51 -9.06 -2.32 21.56
N ALA A 52 -8.40 -3.29 22.19
CA ALA A 52 -7.07 -3.10 22.73
C ALA A 52 -6.07 -2.86 21.58
N GLY A 53 -5.76 -1.60 21.30
CA GLY A 53 -4.79 -1.20 20.28
C GLY A 53 -3.34 -1.64 20.55
N GLU A 54 -3.10 -2.28 21.69
CA GLU A 54 -1.83 -2.91 22.04
C GLU A 54 -1.68 -4.32 21.45
N ARG A 55 -2.77 -4.93 20.95
CA ARG A 55 -2.67 -6.23 20.27
C ARG A 55 -1.76 -6.10 19.04
N PRO A 56 -0.66 -6.88 18.96
CA PRO A 56 0.27 -6.80 17.85
C PRO A 56 -0.41 -6.97 16.50
N GLU A 57 -1.41 -7.86 16.40
CA GLU A 57 -2.13 -8.12 15.16
C GLU A 57 -2.89 -6.89 14.60
N PHE A 58 -3.46 -6.05 15.46
CA PHE A 58 -4.24 -4.87 15.08
C PHE A 58 -3.33 -3.70 14.75
N ARG A 59 -2.17 -3.63 15.39
CA ARG A 59 -1.11 -2.69 15.02
C ARG A 59 -0.58 -3.00 13.63
N GLU A 60 -0.20 -4.25 13.37
CA GLU A 60 0.27 -4.69 12.05
C GLU A 60 -0.78 -4.46 10.96
N TRP A 61 -2.05 -4.73 11.25
CA TRP A 61 -3.14 -4.46 10.30
C TRP A 61 -3.22 -2.96 9.96
N ARG A 62 -3.21 -2.09 10.97
CA ARG A 62 -3.20 -0.64 10.74
C ARG A 62 -1.98 -0.20 9.95
N GLU A 63 -0.80 -0.72 10.28
CA GLU A 63 0.46 -0.41 9.57
C GLU A 63 0.41 -0.85 8.11
N ASP A 64 -0.07 -2.06 7.82
CA ASP A 64 -0.26 -2.56 6.45
C ASP A 64 -1.25 -1.69 5.66
N HIS A 65 -2.32 -1.21 6.31
CA HIS A 65 -3.27 -0.29 5.67
C HIS A 65 -2.64 1.07 5.34
N LEU A 66 -1.82 1.61 6.24
CA LEU A 66 -1.08 2.85 5.99
C LEU A 66 -0.03 2.68 4.89
N GLU A 67 0.68 1.56 4.91
CA GLU A 67 1.65 1.19 3.87
C GLU A 67 0.97 1.03 2.51
N LEU A 68 -0.21 0.42 2.45
CA LEU A 68 -0.99 0.30 1.21
C LEU A 68 -1.32 1.68 0.63
N LYS A 69 -1.76 2.63 1.48
CA LYS A 69 -2.04 4.01 1.06
C LYS A 69 -0.77 4.69 0.51
N TYR A 70 0.35 4.52 1.21
CA TYR A 70 1.65 5.06 0.80
C TYR A 70 2.10 4.49 -0.54
N ARG A 71 2.08 3.17 -0.73
CA ARG A 71 2.49 2.52 -1.97
C ARG A 71 1.61 2.86 -3.15
N ARG A 72 0.29 3.02 -2.95
CA ARG A 72 -0.63 3.50 -4.01
C ARG A 72 -0.27 4.91 -4.47
N ARG A 73 0.09 5.80 -3.54
CA ARG A 73 0.57 7.15 -3.86
C ARG A 73 1.89 7.09 -4.65
N GLN A 74 2.89 6.35 -4.17
CA GLN A 74 4.17 6.19 -4.88
C GLN A 74 3.97 5.63 -6.29
N LEU A 75 3.10 4.62 -6.46
CA LEU A 75 2.79 4.06 -7.77
C LEU A 75 2.25 5.13 -8.72
N SER A 76 1.36 6.00 -8.24
CA SER A 76 0.81 7.11 -9.04
C SER A 76 1.91 8.08 -9.48
N GLU A 77 2.81 8.45 -8.56
CA GLU A 77 3.95 9.34 -8.82
C GLU A 77 4.91 8.73 -9.86
N TYR A 78 5.28 7.45 -9.72
CA TYR A 78 6.13 6.76 -10.69
C TYR A 78 5.48 6.59 -12.07
N VAL A 79 4.17 6.29 -12.11
CA VAL A 79 3.43 6.19 -13.38
C VAL A 79 3.36 7.55 -14.07
N ALA A 80 3.17 8.65 -13.31
CA ALA A 80 3.19 10.00 -13.85
C ALA A 80 4.58 10.37 -14.41
N ALA A 81 5.65 10.07 -13.66
CA ALA A 81 7.02 10.31 -14.10
C ALA A 81 7.36 9.54 -15.38
N LEU A 82 7.00 8.25 -15.47
CA LEU A 82 7.23 7.43 -16.65
C LEU A 82 6.46 7.95 -17.88
N LYS A 83 5.23 8.43 -17.68
CA LYS A 83 4.46 9.07 -18.75
C LYS A 83 5.16 10.34 -19.23
N GLY A 84 5.60 11.19 -18.30
CA GLY A 84 6.29 12.45 -18.62
C GLY A 84 7.54 12.23 -19.47
N LEU A 85 8.35 11.21 -19.13
CA LEU A 85 9.54 10.83 -19.90
C LEU A 85 9.23 10.36 -21.32
N ARG A 86 8.15 9.61 -21.50
CA ARG A 86 7.72 9.11 -22.83
C ARG A 86 7.12 10.16 -23.76
N THR A 87 6.69 11.30 -23.20
CA THR A 87 6.13 12.44 -23.96
C THR A 87 7.14 13.57 -24.18
N SER A 88 8.35 13.47 -23.61
CA SER A 88 9.44 14.43 -23.82
C SER A 88 10.42 13.92 -24.86
#